data_AF-A0A4X2M712-F1
#
_entry.id   AF-A0A4X2M712-F1
#
_cell.length_a   1.000
_cell.length_b   1.000
_cell.length_c   1.000
_cell.angle_alpha   90.00
_cell.angle_beta   90.00
_cell.angle_gamma   90.00
#
_symmetry.space_group_name_H-M   'P 1'
#
loop_
_entity.id
_entity.type
_entity.pdbx_description
1 polymer ?
#
loop_
_entity_poly.entity_id
_entity_poly.type
_entity_poly.pdbx_seq_one_letter_code
_entity_poly.pdbx_strand_id
1 'polypeptide(L)'
;MHKDLEMGIGWGEGTRKDLLQKVGFYLRLEENIALLLIPGDESCPQPHTSEHLAAMEIVKLKDILILQNKIDLVKAGKAKEQYKQILAFVKDTVAEGGPILISVQLNYNIKVVCEYIVRKFQYPQETT
;
A
#
# COMPACT_ATOMS: atom_id res chain seq x y z
N MET A 1 -25.42 -5.12 -8.84
CA MET A 1 -25.18 -6.40 -8.14
C MET A 1 -24.16 -6.13 -7.04
N HIS A 2 -24.51 -5.26 -6.10
CA HIS A 2 -23.79 -5.05 -4.85
C HIS A 2 -24.41 -6.02 -3.86
N LYS A 3 -23.63 -6.97 -3.34
CA LYS A 3 -24.06 -7.77 -2.20
C LYS A 3 -23.43 -7.16 -0.97
N ASP A 4 -24.33 -6.73 -0.10
CA ASP A 4 -24.09 -6.34 1.28
C ASP A 4 -23.16 -7.34 1.96
N LEU A 5 -22.00 -6.83 2.38
CA LEU A 5 -21.13 -7.44 3.37
C LEU A 5 -21.18 -6.57 4.63
N GLU A 6 -22.38 -6.14 5.02
CA GLU A 6 -22.65 -5.76 6.40
C GLU A 6 -22.79 -7.03 7.25
N MET A 7 -21.65 -7.67 7.52
CA MET A 7 -21.57 -8.59 8.65
C MET A 7 -21.46 -7.73 9.91
N GLY A 8 -22.56 -7.70 10.67
CA GLY A 8 -22.68 -7.05 11.97
C GLY A 8 -21.70 -7.63 12.99
N ILE A 9 -20.47 -7.14 12.98
CA ILE A 9 -19.48 -7.42 14.01
C ILE A 9 -19.01 -6.06 14.52
N GLY A 10 -19.34 -5.77 15.78
CA GLY A 10 -18.76 -4.64 16.50
C GLY A 10 -17.26 -4.87 16.65
N TRP A 11 -16.47 -4.41 15.69
CA TRP A 11 -15.02 -4.46 15.78
C TRP A 11 -14.55 -3.41 16.77
N GLY A 12 -14.28 -3.83 18.02
CA GLY A 12 -13.53 -3.04 18.98
C GLY A 12 -12.14 -2.68 18.43
N GLU A 13 -11.58 -1.55 18.87
CA GLU A 13 -10.28 -1.04 18.39
C GLU A 13 -9.13 -2.05 18.51
N GLY A 14 -9.18 -2.94 19.51
CA GLY A 14 -8.17 -3.99 19.72
C GLY A 14 -8.10 -5.01 18.59
N THR A 15 -9.25 -5.40 18.03
CA THR A 15 -9.33 -6.44 17.00
C THR A 15 -8.88 -5.94 15.62
N ARG A 16 -8.98 -4.63 15.37
CA ARG A 16 -8.46 -3.99 14.13
C ARG A 16 -6.95 -4.00 14.08
N LYS A 17 -6.27 -3.72 15.21
CA LYS A 17 -4.80 -3.80 15.31
C LYS A 17 -4.29 -5.23 15.13
N ASP A 18 -5.06 -6.20 15.59
CA ASP A 18 -4.75 -7.63 15.52
C ASP A 18 -4.83 -8.20 14.09
N LEU A 19 -5.83 -7.77 13.32
CA LEU A 19 -5.95 -8.09 11.89
C LEU A 19 -4.75 -7.53 11.13
N LEU A 20 -4.43 -6.26 11.38
CA LEU A 20 -3.34 -5.53 10.77
C LEU A 20 -1.96 -6.17 11.02
N GLN A 21 -1.71 -6.74 12.21
CA GLN A 21 -0.46 -7.47 12.51
C GLN A 21 -0.38 -8.85 11.85
N LYS A 22 -1.52 -9.48 11.54
CA LYS A 22 -1.57 -10.83 10.93
C LYS A 22 -1.43 -10.81 9.41
N VAL A 23 -1.85 -9.74 8.75
CA VAL A 23 -1.64 -9.52 7.30
C VAL A 23 -0.27 -8.84 7.09
N GLY A 24 0.80 -9.62 7.13
CA GLY A 24 2.16 -9.12 6.93
C GLY A 24 2.43 -8.66 5.49
N PHE A 25 3.13 -7.51 5.36
CA PHE A 25 3.62 -6.82 4.15
C PHE A 25 2.99 -5.45 3.79
N TYR A 26 2.57 -4.67 4.78
CA TYR A 26 2.50 -3.21 4.64
C TYR A 26 3.10 -2.54 5.88
N LEU A 27 3.68 -1.35 5.69
CA LEU A 27 4.19 -0.54 6.80
C LEU A 27 3.12 0.49 7.16
N ARG A 28 2.57 0.38 8.37
CA ARG A 28 1.76 1.44 8.95
C ARG A 28 2.70 2.57 9.39
N LEU A 29 2.50 3.77 8.85
CA LEU A 29 3.29 4.94 9.23
C LEU A 29 2.63 5.69 10.39
N GLU A 30 1.32 5.98 10.27
CA GLU A 30 0.52 6.73 11.25
C GLU A 30 -0.91 6.18 11.29
N GLU A 31 -1.81 6.79 12.07
CA GLU A 31 -3.17 6.26 12.27
C GLU A 31 -3.93 6.00 10.95
N ASN A 32 -3.72 6.83 9.92
CA ASN A 32 -4.45 6.79 8.63
C ASN A 32 -3.59 6.52 7.39
N ILE A 33 -2.29 6.24 7.56
CA ILE A 33 -1.31 6.18 6.46
C ILE A 33 -0.67 4.79 6.37
N ALA A 34 -0.63 4.22 5.16
CA ALA A 34 0.04 2.95 4.88
C ALA A 34 0.86 2.94 3.58
N LEU A 35 1.90 2.11 3.58
CA LEU A 35 2.70 1.78 2.40
C LEU A 35 2.30 0.39 1.86
N LEU A 36 1.75 0.32 0.65
CA LEU A 36 1.48 -0.94 -0.04
C LEU A 36 2.69 -1.35 -0.88
N LEU A 37 3.43 -2.37 -0.44
CA LEU A 37 4.63 -2.84 -1.11
C LEU A 37 4.30 -3.97 -2.10
N ILE A 38 4.64 -3.79 -3.37
CA ILE A 38 4.42 -4.77 -4.44
C ILE A 38 5.79 -5.22 -4.99
N PRO A 39 6.17 -6.50 -4.89
CA PRO A 39 7.41 -7.02 -5.46
C PRO A 39 7.43 -6.91 -6.99
N GLY A 40 8.46 -6.28 -7.56
CA GLY A 40 8.62 -6.02 -8.99
C GLY A 40 8.86 -7.26 -9.85
N ASP A 41 9.28 -8.35 -9.20
CA ASP A 41 9.62 -9.64 -9.76
C ASP A 41 8.42 -10.58 -9.95
N GLU A 42 7.26 -10.25 -9.35
CA GLU A 42 6.03 -11.06 -9.37
C GLU A 42 4.98 -10.47 -10.33
N SER A 43 3.91 -11.19 -10.65
CA SER A 43 2.77 -10.60 -11.38
C SER A 43 1.87 -9.82 -10.43
N CYS A 44 1.14 -8.81 -10.91
CA CYS A 44 0.18 -8.08 -10.10
C CYS A 44 -1.24 -8.22 -10.69
N PRO A 45 -2.29 -8.48 -9.87
CA PRO A 45 -2.24 -8.68 -8.41
C PRO A 45 -1.85 -10.11 -8.01
N GLN A 46 -1.13 -10.25 -6.89
CA GLN A 46 -1.01 -11.52 -6.16
C GLN A 46 -2.14 -11.65 -5.13
N PRO A 47 -2.52 -12.88 -4.70
CA PRO A 47 -3.53 -13.09 -3.66
C PRO A 47 -3.29 -12.25 -2.40
N HIS A 48 -2.05 -12.22 -1.92
CA HIS A 48 -1.67 -11.42 -0.76
C HIS A 48 -1.79 -9.91 -0.99
N THR A 49 -1.48 -9.40 -2.18
CA THR A 49 -1.63 -7.98 -2.51
C THR A 49 -3.10 -7.55 -2.45
N SER A 50 -4.00 -8.41 -2.94
CA SER A 50 -5.45 -8.18 -2.87
C SER A 50 -5.98 -8.21 -1.44
N GLU A 51 -5.53 -9.17 -0.62
CA GLU A 51 -5.90 -9.25 0.79
C GLU A 51 -5.47 -8.00 1.57
N HIS A 52 -4.26 -7.49 1.32
CA HIS A 52 -3.78 -6.26 1.95
C HIS A 52 -4.62 -5.05 1.57
N LEU A 53 -4.92 -4.86 0.28
CA LEU A 53 -5.75 -3.73 -0.16
C LEU A 53 -7.15 -3.80 0.47
N ALA A 54 -7.77 -4.99 0.50
CA ALA A 54 -9.06 -5.19 1.14
C ALA A 54 -9.02 -4.88 2.65
N ALA A 55 -7.96 -5.30 3.35
CA ALA A 55 -7.79 -4.97 4.77
C ALA A 55 -7.65 -3.45 5.00
N MET A 56 -6.92 -2.75 4.13
CA MET A 56 -6.78 -1.30 4.18
C MET A 56 -8.12 -0.57 3.95
N GLU A 57 -8.94 -1.06 3.03
CA GLU A 57 -10.31 -0.56 2.80
C GLU A 57 -11.21 -0.74 4.02
N ILE A 58 -11.17 -1.92 4.65
CA ILE A 58 -11.96 -2.22 5.86
C ILE A 58 -11.56 -1.30 7.02
N VAL A 59 -10.26 -1.03 7.17
CA VAL A 59 -9.73 -0.14 8.22
C VAL A 59 -9.93 1.35 7.86
N LYS A 60 -10.38 1.66 6.65
CA LYS A 60 -10.64 3.02 6.14
C LYS A 60 -9.39 3.91 6.16
N LEU A 61 -8.25 3.33 5.79
CA LEU A 61 -7.05 4.13 5.54
C LEU A 61 -7.31 5.05 4.34
N LYS A 62 -6.89 6.31 4.46
CA LYS A 62 -7.14 7.34 3.44
C LYS A 62 -5.94 7.56 2.54
N ASP A 63 -4.75 7.37 3.12
CA ASP A 63 -3.50 7.76 2.52
C ASP A 63 -2.63 6.54 2.29
N ILE A 64 -2.80 5.91 1.13
CA ILE A 64 -2.05 4.73 0.74
C ILE A 64 -1.02 5.14 -0.31
N LEU A 65 0.24 4.80 -0.06
CA LEU A 65 1.33 4.97 -1.01
C LEU A 65 1.78 3.60 -1.53
N ILE A 66 1.70 3.41 -2.84
CA ILE A 66 2.12 2.17 -3.47
C ILE A 66 3.60 2.23 -3.84
N LEU A 67 4.34 1.19 -3.50
CA LEU A 67 5.77 1.06 -3.77
C LEU A 67 6.02 -0.21 -4.58
N GLN A 68 6.58 -0.08 -5.79
CA GLN A 68 7.03 -1.21 -6.60
C GLN A 68 8.50 -1.47 -6.28
N ASN A 69 8.75 -2.50 -5.46
CA ASN A 69 10.10 -2.83 -4.96
C ASN A 69 10.82 -3.84 -5.85
N LYS A 70 12.09 -4.13 -5.58
CA LYS A 70 12.90 -5.14 -6.29
C LYS A 70 12.98 -4.90 -7.81
N ILE A 71 12.87 -3.65 -8.26
CA ILE A 71 12.98 -3.31 -9.69
C ILE A 71 14.36 -3.66 -10.27
N ASP A 72 15.37 -3.81 -9.41
CA ASP A 72 16.71 -4.26 -9.75
C ASP A 72 16.76 -5.70 -10.26
N LEU A 73 15.78 -6.54 -9.89
CA LEU A 73 15.70 -7.94 -10.30
C LEU A 73 15.01 -8.14 -11.66
N VAL A 74 14.48 -7.08 -12.28
CA VAL A 74 13.70 -7.17 -13.50
C VAL A 74 14.15 -6.18 -14.58
N LYS A 75 13.92 -6.54 -15.84
CA LYS A 75 14.16 -5.64 -16.97
C LYS A 75 13.10 -4.54 -17.01
N ALA A 76 13.47 -3.37 -17.54
CA ALA A 76 12.59 -2.19 -17.64
C ALA A 76 11.23 -2.50 -18.31
N GLY A 77 11.20 -3.39 -19.31
CA GLY A 77 9.95 -3.81 -19.96
C GLY A 77 8.98 -4.51 -18.99
N LYS A 78 9.47 -5.47 -18.21
CA LYS A 78 8.67 -6.20 -17.19
C LYS A 78 8.22 -5.26 -16.08
N ALA A 79 9.11 -4.38 -15.60
CA ALA A 79 8.76 -3.38 -14.59
C ALA A 79 7.63 -2.46 -15.07
N LYS A 80 7.70 -1.98 -16.33
CA LYS A 80 6.68 -1.13 -16.95
C LYS A 80 5.37 -1.86 -17.21
N GLU A 81 5.41 -3.14 -17.57
CA GLU A 81 4.22 -3.96 -17.72
C GLU A 81 3.50 -4.13 -16.38
N GLN A 82 4.24 -4.50 -15.34
CA GLN A 82 3.69 -4.64 -14.00
C GLN A 82 3.18 -3.30 -13.46
N TYR A 83 3.85 -2.18 -13.74
CA TYR A 83 3.36 -0.85 -13.40
C TYR A 83 1.94 -0.60 -13.93
N LYS A 84 1.66 -1.02 -15.18
CA LYS A 84 0.31 -0.92 -15.77
C LYS A 84 -0.68 -1.86 -15.09
N GLN A 85 -0.24 -3.06 -14.70
CA GLN A 85 -1.08 -4.00 -13.96
C GLN A 85 -1.47 -3.43 -12.59
N ILE A 86 -0.52 -2.82 -11.87
CA ILE A 86 -0.75 -2.14 -10.60
C ILE A 86 -1.77 -1.02 -10.79
N LEU A 87 -1.59 -0.15 -11.79
CA LEU A 87 -2.55 0.91 -12.10
C LEU A 87 -3.96 0.39 -12.38
N ALA A 88 -4.08 -0.71 -13.13
CA ALA A 88 -5.38 -1.31 -13.40
C ALA A 88 -6.01 -1.95 -12.15
N PHE A 89 -5.18 -2.54 -11.28
CA PHE A 89 -5.61 -3.18 -10.05
C PHE A 89 -6.13 -2.18 -9.01
N VAL A 90 -5.46 -1.04 -8.84
CA VAL A 90 -5.83 -0.02 -7.84
C VAL A 90 -6.79 1.05 -8.39
N LYS A 91 -7.20 0.91 -9.65
CA LYS A 91 -8.18 1.80 -10.25
C LYS A 91 -9.50 1.72 -9.48
N ASP A 92 -10.09 2.88 -9.19
CA ASP A 92 -11.36 3.00 -8.46
C ASP A 92 -11.29 2.46 -7.01
N THR A 93 -10.09 2.36 -6.42
CA THR A 93 -9.86 1.93 -5.02
C THR A 93 -9.32 3.09 -4.15
N VAL A 94 -9.28 2.89 -2.84
CA VAL A 94 -8.65 3.84 -1.89
C VAL A 94 -7.16 4.06 -2.11
N ALA A 95 -6.50 3.18 -2.87
CA ALA A 95 -5.08 3.27 -3.20
C ALA A 95 -4.83 3.86 -4.61
N GLU A 96 -5.81 4.54 -5.21
CA GLU A 96 -5.67 5.10 -6.55
C GLU A 96 -4.42 6.01 -6.68
N GLY A 97 -3.58 5.69 -7.65
CA GLY A 97 -2.32 6.38 -7.88
C GLY A 97 -1.27 5.48 -8.53
N GLY A 98 -0.23 6.10 -9.08
CA GLY A 98 0.90 5.37 -9.63
C GLY A 98 1.88 4.93 -8.55
N PRO A 99 2.48 3.73 -8.65
CA PRO A 99 3.49 3.29 -7.70
C PRO A 99 4.80 4.07 -7.85
N ILE A 100 5.52 4.28 -6.75
CA ILE A 100 6.92 4.75 -6.78
C ILE A 100 7.82 3.52 -7.01
N LEU A 101 8.67 3.60 -8.03
CA LEU A 101 9.66 2.57 -8.35
C LEU A 101 10.85 2.67 -7.39
N ILE A 102 11.13 1.61 -6.64
CA ILE A 102 12.23 1.55 -5.69
C ILE A 102 13.04 0.26 -5.77
N SER A 103 14.28 0.32 -5.30
CA SER A 103 15.04 -0.86 -4.90
C SER A 103 15.56 -0.63 -3.50
N VAL A 104 14.97 -1.32 -2.52
CA VAL A 104 15.45 -1.27 -1.13
C VAL A 104 16.85 -1.88 -1.03
N GLN A 105 17.11 -2.96 -1.76
CA GLN A 105 18.39 -3.68 -1.74
C GLN A 105 19.55 -2.81 -2.21
N LEU A 106 19.33 -2.02 -3.26
CA LEU A 106 20.34 -1.13 -3.83
C LEU A 106 20.18 0.34 -3.38
N ASN A 107 19.26 0.60 -2.44
CA ASN A 107 18.96 1.94 -1.91
C ASN A 107 18.58 2.98 -3.00
N TYR A 108 17.95 2.53 -4.09
CA TYR A 108 17.47 3.43 -5.15
C TYR A 108 16.10 4.02 -4.80
N ASN A 109 15.95 5.32 -5.05
CA ASN A 109 14.72 6.09 -4.87
C ASN A 109 14.12 6.10 -3.46
N ILE A 110 14.83 5.59 -2.44
CA ILE A 110 14.38 5.64 -1.04
C ILE A 110 14.24 7.08 -0.57
N LYS A 111 15.16 7.98 -0.98
CA LYS A 111 15.05 9.42 -0.70
C LYS A 111 13.76 10.03 -1.25
N VAL A 112 13.33 9.59 -2.44
CA VAL A 112 12.08 10.05 -3.08
C VAL A 112 10.87 9.61 -2.27
N VAL A 113 10.88 8.37 -1.75
CA VAL A 113 9.84 7.88 -0.85
C VAL A 113 9.79 8.70 0.44
N CYS A 114 10.94 8.94 1.08
CA CYS A 114 11.01 9.77 2.28
C CYS A 114 10.50 11.20 2.03
N GLU A 115 10.93 11.82 0.93
CA GLU A 115 10.47 13.16 0.55
C GLU A 115 8.97 13.19 0.27
N TYR A 116 8.44 12.17 -0.41
CA TYR A 116 7.01 12.04 -0.66
C TYR A 116 6.22 11.92 0.65
N ILE A 117 6.69 11.08 1.58
CA ILE A 117 6.09 10.92 2.91
C ILE A 117 6.07 12.26 3.65
N VAL A 118 7.21 12.95 3.72
CA VAL A 118 7.33 14.24 4.44
C VAL A 118 6.47 15.33 3.81
N ARG A 119 6.38 15.39 2.47
CA ARG A 119 5.59 16.40 1.76
C ARG A 119 4.09 16.13 1.83
N LYS A 120 3.69 14.85 1.74
CA LYS A 120 2.27 14.46 1.68
C LYS A 120 1.65 14.37 3.07
N PHE A 121 2.41 13.89 4.04
CA PHE A 121 1.93 13.71 5.41
C PHE A 121 2.46 14.85 6.26
N GLN A 122 1.59 15.83 6.51
CA GLN A 122 1.87 16.85 7.50
C GLN A 122 1.99 16.17 8.86
N TYR A 123 3.20 16.20 9.43
CA TYR A 123 3.39 15.77 10.80
C TYR A 123 2.58 16.70 11.71
N PRO A 124 1.72 16.18 12.61
CA PRO A 124 1.03 17.03 13.56
C PRO A 124 2.10 17.76 14.37
N GLN A 125 2.12 19.09 14.26
CA GLN A 125 3.00 19.90 15.10
C GLN A 125 2.54 19.69 16.54
N GLU A 126 3.46 19.36 17.45
CA GLU A 126 3.14 19.30 18.88
C GLU A 126 2.60 20.67 19.29
N THR A 127 1.30 20.74 19.57
CA THR A 127 0.69 21.96 20.12
C THR A 127 1.20 22.10 21.55
N THR A 128 2.06 23.11 21.75
CA THR A 128 2.54 23.56 23.07
C THR A 128 1.39 24.05 23.94
#